data_AF-A0A6A3HQK6-F1
#
_entry.id   AF-A0A6A3HQK6-F1
#
_cell.length_a   1.000
_cell.length_b   1.000
_cell.length_c   1.000
_cell.angle_alpha   90.00
_cell.angle_beta   90.00
_cell.angle_gamma   90.00
#
_symmetry.space_group_name_H-M   'P 1'
#
loop_
_entity.id
_entity.type
_entity.pdbx_description
1 polymer ?
#
loop_
_entity_poly.entity_id
_entity_poly.type
_entity_poly.pdbx_seq_one_letter_code
_entity_poly.pdbx_strand_id
1 'polypeptide(L)'
;MFTYSYVNGAGVLSTSRGAEQNVQCLSSSTLPFNDILPALNDATSIPSASIGDETIECSSDILLKTSFGGTNFAICSSGVSGFTAFSSDFDIDVEYLDAVRVPALSHEVSCEVVVKPSSVTPTTLALLTGEAIPTSSTRKLETVGHMAMEASSCKCKSTPRPCVVFHGIGIRNEMEELQDTPKKASGRMGNMNDHAPCCSEVKYAILNTMDYSWTNDSLQQKFCDRALRLSETSDVDLTIIKDTVVVTHSMGGLVMSMALATGKCSFGEGASWVALSSPMMGSMASDYFQDFCNDEISAFATDLLEFFGQCPMPVSRQSLMYYKEKYASKELNAAYKLAQEAYRGNVSAAMCSDNPKCIFSRYEAVMLLTAKVVPHKSPENDALVEFQSCAKGLDKAKFGKSYMDKFYKPELNHADTVFLTGDGYFKDSQKPVKWFECLL
;
A
#
# COMPACT_ATOMS: atom_id res chain seq x y z
N MET A 1 -16.03 15.52 -14.46
CA MET A 1 -16.71 14.50 -13.62
C MET A 1 -16.42 13.14 -14.22
N PHE A 2 -16.17 12.12 -13.39
CA PHE A 2 -16.03 10.73 -13.84
C PHE A 2 -17.35 10.01 -13.57
N THR A 3 -17.87 9.30 -14.56
CA THR A 3 -19.07 8.47 -14.41
C THR A 3 -18.74 7.07 -14.90
N TYR A 4 -18.82 6.11 -13.98
CA TYR A 4 -18.67 4.69 -14.25
C TYR A 4 -20.05 4.10 -14.54
N SER A 5 -20.14 3.25 -15.55
CA SER A 5 -21.41 2.63 -15.94
C SER A 5 -21.17 1.19 -16.38
N TYR A 6 -22.03 0.27 -15.95
CA TYR A 6 -22.06 -1.10 -16.45
C TYR A 6 -23.30 -1.26 -17.32
N VAL A 7 -23.08 -1.52 -18.61
CA VAL A 7 -24.14 -1.61 -19.63
C VAL A 7 -24.01 -2.95 -20.32
N ASN A 8 -25.06 -3.78 -20.28
CA ASN A 8 -25.03 -5.12 -20.86
C ASN A 8 -23.83 -5.97 -20.41
N GLY A 9 -23.39 -5.76 -19.17
CA GLY A 9 -22.27 -6.48 -18.56
C GLY A 9 -20.87 -5.96 -18.90
N ALA A 10 -20.76 -4.89 -19.69
CA ALA A 10 -19.50 -4.23 -20.00
C ALA A 10 -19.32 -2.94 -19.19
N GLY A 11 -18.13 -2.77 -18.61
CA GLY A 11 -17.77 -1.58 -17.83
C GLY A 11 -17.29 -0.43 -18.73
N VAL A 12 -17.79 0.77 -18.46
CA VAL A 12 -17.52 1.99 -19.22
C VAL A 12 -17.19 3.13 -18.26
N LEU A 13 -16.09 3.84 -18.54
CA LEU A 13 -15.73 5.09 -17.88
C LEU A 13 -16.01 6.24 -18.84
N SER A 14 -16.82 7.19 -18.41
CA SER A 14 -17.03 8.45 -19.13
C SER A 14 -16.49 9.63 -18.35
N THR A 15 -15.85 10.54 -19.07
CA THR A 15 -15.32 11.80 -18.55
C THR A 15 -15.93 12.95 -19.30
N SER A 16 -16.52 13.90 -18.58
CA SER A 16 -17.09 15.13 -19.14
C SER A 16 -16.19 16.32 -18.83
N ARG A 17 -15.81 17.06 -19.87
CA ARG A 17 -15.11 18.36 -19.78
C ARG A 17 -15.82 19.37 -20.68
N GLY A 18 -16.81 20.07 -20.12
CA GLY A 18 -17.69 20.94 -20.92
C GLY A 18 -18.57 20.10 -21.85
N ALA A 19 -18.51 20.38 -23.16
CA ALA A 19 -19.24 19.62 -24.18
C ALA A 19 -18.51 18.35 -24.66
N GLU A 20 -17.23 18.18 -24.31
CA GLU A 20 -16.45 17.00 -24.69
C GLU A 20 -16.70 15.85 -23.72
N GLN A 21 -17.12 14.71 -24.28
CA GLN A 21 -17.29 13.45 -23.56
C GLN A 21 -16.28 12.44 -24.11
N ASN A 22 -15.38 11.95 -23.25
CA ASN A 22 -14.46 10.88 -23.60
C ASN A 22 -14.91 9.60 -22.87
N VAL A 23 -15.01 8.51 -23.62
CA VAL A 23 -15.54 7.22 -23.18
C VAL A 23 -14.48 6.15 -23.40
N GLN A 24 -14.15 5.41 -22.34
CA GLN A 24 -13.16 4.35 -22.36
C GLN A 24 -13.72 3.08 -21.70
N CYS A 25 -13.23 1.92 -22.12
CA CYS A 25 -13.57 0.68 -21.46
C CYS A 25 -12.93 0.60 -20.08
N LEU A 26 -13.73 0.22 -19.09
CA LEU A 26 -13.24 -0.03 -17.74
C LEU A 26 -12.82 -1.50 -17.65
N SER A 27 -11.57 -1.75 -17.26
CA SER A 27 -11.14 -3.10 -16.95
C SER A 27 -11.79 -3.59 -15.65
N SER A 28 -12.15 -4.87 -15.57
CA SER A 28 -12.66 -5.49 -14.35
C SER A 28 -11.66 -5.46 -13.19
N SER A 29 -10.38 -5.23 -13.47
CA SER A 29 -9.37 -5.08 -12.42
C SER A 29 -9.27 -3.67 -11.84
N THR A 30 -9.94 -2.67 -12.42
CA THR A 30 -9.79 -1.27 -12.00
C THR A 30 -10.59 -0.96 -10.72
N LEU A 31 -11.87 -1.30 -10.70
CA LEU A 31 -12.76 -1.14 -9.54
C LEU A 31 -13.75 -2.31 -9.51
N PRO A 32 -14.08 -2.88 -8.33
CA PRO A 32 -14.89 -4.09 -8.23
C PRO A 32 -16.39 -3.81 -8.41
N PHE A 33 -16.80 -2.76 -9.14
CA PHE A 33 -18.21 -2.37 -9.27
C PHE A 33 -19.08 -3.43 -9.95
N ASN A 34 -18.48 -4.35 -10.71
CA ASN A 34 -19.15 -5.56 -11.20
C ASN A 34 -19.72 -6.44 -10.07
N ASP A 35 -19.17 -6.35 -8.86
CA ASP A 35 -19.54 -7.20 -7.72
C ASP A 35 -20.62 -6.58 -6.83
N ILE A 36 -21.19 -5.43 -7.20
CA ILE A 36 -22.28 -4.78 -6.45
C ILE A 36 -23.50 -5.71 -6.38
N LEU A 37 -23.95 -6.27 -7.51
CA LEU A 37 -25.12 -7.15 -7.53
C LEU A 37 -24.90 -8.44 -6.71
N PRO A 38 -23.77 -9.16 -6.85
CA PRO A 38 -23.40 -10.22 -5.93
C PRO A 38 -23.42 -9.81 -4.45
N ALA A 39 -22.81 -8.67 -4.09
CA ALA A 39 -22.81 -8.18 -2.72
C ALA A 39 -24.25 -7.95 -2.19
N LEU A 40 -25.11 -7.31 -2.96
CA LEU A 40 -26.51 -7.13 -2.55
C LEU A 40 -27.26 -8.46 -2.41
N ASN A 41 -26.99 -9.44 -3.28
CA ASN A 41 -27.54 -10.79 -3.19
C ASN A 41 -27.13 -11.54 -1.91
N ASP A 42 -25.92 -11.30 -1.44
CA ASP A 42 -25.41 -11.88 -0.20
C ASP A 42 -25.82 -11.09 1.06
N ALA A 43 -26.60 -10.02 0.90
CA ALA A 43 -27.03 -9.19 2.01
C ALA A 43 -27.94 -9.97 2.98
N THR A 44 -27.60 -9.93 4.27
CA THR A 44 -28.33 -10.65 5.32
C THR A 44 -28.67 -9.74 6.49
N SER A 45 -29.85 -9.89 7.08
CA SER A 45 -30.27 -9.09 8.24
C SER A 45 -29.39 -9.34 9.46
N ILE A 46 -29.05 -8.26 10.16
CA ILE A 46 -28.30 -8.25 11.42
C ILE A 46 -29.04 -7.42 12.46
N PRO A 47 -28.87 -7.71 13.77
CA PRO A 47 -29.57 -6.96 14.82
C PRO A 47 -28.96 -5.57 15.07
N SER A 48 -27.65 -5.40 14.83
CA SER A 48 -26.94 -4.13 15.04
C SER A 48 -25.56 -4.15 14.39
N ALA A 49 -25.03 -2.96 14.11
CA ALA A 49 -23.66 -2.76 13.60
C ALA A 49 -22.99 -1.56 14.29
N SER A 50 -21.67 -1.53 14.28
CA SER A 50 -20.86 -0.41 14.77
C SER A 50 -19.61 -0.19 13.90
N ILE A 51 -19.09 1.04 13.92
CA ILE A 51 -17.79 1.42 13.36
C ILE A 51 -16.98 2.01 14.52
N GLY A 52 -15.92 1.31 14.94
CA GLY A 52 -15.23 1.63 16.18
C GLY A 52 -16.20 1.54 17.37
N ASP A 53 -16.29 2.63 18.13
CA ASP A 53 -17.18 2.73 19.30
C ASP A 53 -18.58 3.30 18.94
N GLU A 54 -18.82 3.65 17.67
CA GLU A 54 -20.05 4.31 17.22
C GLU A 54 -21.04 3.30 16.63
N THR A 55 -22.27 3.28 17.15
CA THR A 55 -23.34 2.42 16.64
C THR A 55 -23.97 3.00 15.37
N ILE A 56 -24.21 2.15 14.38
CA ILE A 56 -24.94 2.55 13.18
C ILE A 56 -26.45 2.51 13.48
N GLU A 57 -27.09 3.67 13.40
CA GLU A 57 -28.53 3.83 13.58
C GLU A 57 -29.23 4.01 12.23
N CYS A 58 -30.08 3.05 11.87
CA CYS A 58 -30.94 3.16 10.70
C CYS A 58 -32.30 3.76 11.09
N SER A 59 -32.86 4.62 10.25
CA SER A 59 -34.24 5.11 10.42
C SER A 59 -35.29 4.01 10.23
N SER A 60 -34.94 2.95 9.51
CA SER A 60 -35.74 1.72 9.41
C SER A 60 -35.19 0.66 10.36
N ASP A 61 -36.05 -0.19 10.90
CA ASP A 61 -35.64 -1.34 11.73
C ASP A 61 -34.91 -2.44 10.93
N ILE A 62 -34.63 -2.20 9.63
CA ILE A 62 -34.01 -3.17 8.73
C ILE A 62 -32.56 -2.76 8.48
N LEU A 63 -31.67 -3.44 9.20
CA LEU A 63 -30.24 -3.37 9.02
C LEU A 63 -29.73 -4.67 8.37
N LEU A 64 -28.97 -4.53 7.28
CA LEU A 64 -28.38 -5.66 6.57
C LEU A 64 -26.85 -5.57 6.63
N LYS A 65 -26.16 -6.72 6.66
CA LYS A 65 -24.73 -6.80 6.37
C LYS A 65 -24.50 -7.34 4.97
N THR A 66 -23.46 -6.86 4.33
CA THR A 66 -22.88 -7.45 3.13
C THR A 66 -21.36 -7.27 3.10
N SER A 67 -20.69 -7.88 2.13
CA SER A 67 -19.31 -7.58 1.80
C SER A 67 -19.19 -7.17 0.33
N PHE A 68 -18.46 -6.09 0.07
CA PHE A 68 -18.22 -5.55 -1.25
C PHE A 68 -16.74 -5.18 -1.41
N GLY A 69 -16.08 -5.69 -2.45
CA GLY A 69 -14.64 -5.46 -2.68
C GLY A 69 -13.70 -6.04 -1.61
N GLY A 70 -14.20 -6.90 -0.71
CA GLY A 70 -13.47 -7.40 0.45
C GLY A 70 -13.66 -6.56 1.72
N THR A 71 -14.49 -5.51 1.67
CA THR A 71 -14.86 -4.68 2.83
C THR A 71 -16.26 -5.04 3.30
N ASN A 72 -16.51 -4.97 4.61
CA ASN A 72 -17.85 -5.15 5.16
C ASN A 72 -18.65 -3.84 5.08
N PHE A 73 -19.95 -3.97 4.81
CA PHE A 73 -20.89 -2.86 4.78
C PHE A 73 -22.15 -3.18 5.58
N ALA A 74 -22.61 -2.19 6.33
CA ALA A 74 -23.92 -2.15 6.98
C ALA A 74 -24.88 -1.32 6.13
N ILE A 75 -25.95 -1.91 5.61
CA ILE A 75 -26.93 -1.23 4.77
C ILE A 75 -28.13 -0.81 5.60
N CYS A 76 -28.42 0.49 5.60
CA CYS A 76 -29.66 1.10 6.07
C CYS A 76 -30.55 1.43 4.87
N SER A 77 -31.69 0.75 4.75
CA SER A 77 -32.67 1.04 3.70
C SER A 77 -33.57 2.21 4.09
N SER A 78 -33.80 3.12 3.14
CA SER A 78 -34.69 4.28 3.27
C SER A 78 -35.92 4.18 2.35
N GLY A 79 -36.29 2.97 1.93
CA GLY A 79 -37.41 2.73 1.03
C GLY A 79 -37.21 3.42 -0.32
N VAL A 80 -38.15 4.26 -0.74
CA VAL A 80 -38.12 4.95 -2.05
C VAL A 80 -37.02 6.02 -2.18
N SER A 81 -36.41 6.43 -1.07
CA SER A 81 -35.28 7.38 -1.08
C SER A 81 -33.93 6.72 -1.34
N GLY A 82 -33.90 5.40 -1.53
CA GLY A 82 -32.68 4.63 -1.72
C GLY A 82 -32.17 3.99 -0.43
N PHE A 83 -30.85 3.84 -0.31
CA PHE A 83 -30.22 3.28 0.89
C PHE A 83 -28.79 3.82 1.06
N THR A 84 -28.29 3.76 2.29
CA THR A 84 -26.88 4.06 2.59
C THR A 84 -26.21 2.79 3.07
N ALA A 85 -25.04 2.48 2.52
CA ALA A 85 -24.17 1.40 2.98
C ALA A 85 -22.97 2.00 3.71
N PHE A 86 -22.92 1.79 5.03
CA PHE A 86 -21.89 2.30 5.92
C PHE A 86 -20.72 1.33 6.02
N SER A 87 -19.50 1.88 6.00
CA SER A 87 -18.26 1.13 6.23
C SER A 87 -17.22 1.97 6.95
N SER A 88 -16.12 1.34 7.37
CA SER A 88 -15.09 2.02 8.17
C SER A 88 -14.42 3.18 7.44
N ASP A 89 -14.24 3.07 6.12
CA ASP A 89 -13.38 3.99 5.38
C ASP A 89 -14.16 4.92 4.44
N PHE A 90 -15.37 4.51 4.01
CA PHE A 90 -16.27 5.33 3.21
C PHE A 90 -17.69 4.76 3.25
N ASP A 91 -18.66 5.63 3.01
CA ASP A 91 -20.06 5.28 2.86
C ASP A 91 -20.46 5.29 1.38
N ILE A 92 -21.46 4.49 1.04
CA ILE A 92 -22.08 4.46 -0.29
C ILE A 92 -23.52 4.90 -0.15
N ASP A 93 -23.85 6.07 -0.67
CA ASP A 93 -25.23 6.51 -0.84
C ASP A 93 -25.77 6.07 -2.20
N VAL A 94 -26.95 5.45 -2.18
CA VAL A 94 -27.66 4.99 -3.38
C VAL A 94 -28.95 5.77 -3.50
N GLU A 95 -29.15 6.37 -4.68
CA GLU A 95 -30.38 7.05 -5.07
C GLU A 95 -31.01 6.36 -6.28
N TYR A 96 -32.34 6.34 -6.35
CA TYR A 96 -33.06 5.84 -7.52
C TYR A 96 -33.32 6.98 -8.49
N LEU A 97 -32.93 6.79 -9.75
CA LEU A 97 -33.09 7.77 -10.82
C LEU A 97 -34.22 7.36 -11.76
N ASP A 98 -35.10 8.29 -12.10
CA ASP A 98 -36.20 8.07 -13.06
C ASP A 98 -35.68 7.70 -14.46
N ALA A 99 -34.53 8.27 -14.86
CA ALA A 99 -33.89 8.00 -16.13
C ALA A 99 -32.37 8.09 -16.01
N VAL A 100 -31.68 7.03 -16.45
CA VAL A 100 -30.21 7.00 -16.52
C VAL A 100 -29.79 7.26 -17.96
N ARG A 101 -29.00 8.31 -18.18
CA ARG A 101 -28.34 8.54 -19.48
C ARG A 101 -27.16 7.58 -19.62
N VAL A 102 -27.35 6.52 -20.38
CA VAL A 102 -26.27 5.61 -20.74
C VAL A 102 -25.39 6.27 -21.81
N PRO A 103 -24.07 6.43 -21.58
CA PRO A 103 -23.16 6.93 -22.61
C PRO A 103 -23.23 6.03 -23.84
N ALA A 104 -23.47 6.61 -25.02
CA ALA A 104 -23.39 5.86 -26.27
C ALA A 104 -21.92 5.50 -26.53
N LEU A 105 -21.58 4.22 -26.48
CA LEU A 105 -20.31 3.73 -27.00
C LEU A 105 -20.29 4.02 -28.51
N SER A 106 -19.28 4.72 -29.00
CA SER A 106 -19.06 4.87 -30.44
C SER A 106 -18.97 3.48 -31.08
N HIS A 107 -19.46 3.32 -32.31
CA HIS A 107 -19.47 2.03 -33.04
C HIS A 107 -18.09 1.34 -33.14
N GLU A 108 -17.00 2.04 -32.87
CA GLU A 108 -15.62 1.52 -32.92
C GLU A 108 -15.09 0.96 -31.57
N VAL A 109 -15.80 1.14 -30.45
CA VAL A 109 -15.33 0.72 -29.11
C VAL A 109 -16.20 -0.41 -28.55
N SER A 110 -15.69 -1.64 -28.60
CA SER A 110 -16.32 -2.82 -27.97
C SER A 110 -15.60 -3.15 -26.66
N CYS A 111 -16.27 -2.94 -25.53
CA CYS A 111 -15.74 -3.28 -24.21
C CYS A 111 -15.98 -4.76 -23.86
N GLU A 112 -15.07 -5.33 -23.07
CA GLU A 112 -15.20 -6.71 -22.60
C GLU A 112 -16.43 -6.87 -21.70
N VAL A 113 -17.21 -7.91 -21.94
CA VAL A 113 -18.35 -8.26 -21.08
C VAL A 113 -17.81 -9.06 -19.90
N VAL A 114 -17.78 -8.43 -18.74
CA VAL A 114 -17.22 -8.99 -17.50
C VAL A 114 -18.30 -9.42 -16.51
N VAL A 115 -19.56 -9.02 -16.72
CA VAL A 115 -20.72 -9.42 -15.90
C VAL A 115 -21.75 -10.14 -16.75
N LYS A 116 -22.24 -11.27 -16.26
CA LYS A 116 -23.38 -12.00 -16.85
C LYS A 116 -24.66 -11.65 -16.11
N PRO A 117 -25.83 -11.66 -16.78
CA PRO A 117 -27.11 -11.54 -16.10
C PRO A 117 -27.25 -12.61 -15.01
N SER A 118 -27.67 -12.19 -13.82
CA SER A 118 -27.88 -13.05 -12.65
C SER A 118 -29.26 -12.82 -12.07
N SER A 119 -29.85 -13.86 -11.48
CA SER A 119 -31.05 -13.71 -10.67
C SER A 119 -30.75 -12.87 -9.42
N VAL A 120 -31.71 -12.05 -9.01
CA VAL A 120 -31.64 -11.27 -7.76
C VAL A 120 -32.50 -11.92 -6.68
N THR A 121 -32.06 -11.84 -5.43
CA THR A 121 -32.88 -12.27 -4.29
C THR A 121 -34.03 -11.27 -4.07
N PRO A 122 -35.11 -11.65 -3.33
CA PRO A 122 -36.16 -10.71 -2.97
C PRO A 122 -35.65 -9.47 -2.20
N THR A 123 -34.65 -9.65 -1.32
CA THR A 123 -33.99 -8.55 -0.60
C THR A 123 -33.27 -7.62 -1.57
N THR A 124 -32.48 -8.17 -2.49
CA THR A 124 -31.79 -7.38 -3.52
C THR A 124 -32.77 -6.65 -4.42
N LEU A 125 -33.85 -7.30 -4.85
CA LEU A 125 -34.86 -6.66 -5.68
C LEU A 125 -35.43 -5.43 -4.96
N ALA A 126 -35.79 -5.56 -3.69
CA ALA A 126 -36.25 -4.44 -2.87
C ALA A 126 -35.21 -3.31 -2.73
N LEU A 127 -33.93 -3.65 -2.54
CA LEU A 127 -32.83 -2.67 -2.52
C LEU A 127 -32.55 -2.01 -3.88
N LEU A 128 -32.94 -2.63 -5.00
CA LEU A 128 -32.75 -2.08 -6.34
C LEU A 128 -33.94 -1.23 -6.80
N THR A 129 -35.13 -1.46 -6.25
CA THR A 129 -36.38 -0.82 -6.70
C THR A 129 -37.00 0.12 -5.66
N GLY A 130 -36.51 0.12 -4.42
CA GLY A 130 -37.11 0.86 -3.31
C GLY A 130 -38.38 0.23 -2.74
N GLU A 131 -38.70 -1.00 -3.15
CA GLU A 131 -39.80 -1.77 -2.57
C GLU A 131 -39.51 -2.17 -1.12
N ALA A 132 -40.54 -2.58 -0.38
CA ALA A 132 -40.39 -3.03 0.99
C ALA A 132 -39.57 -4.33 1.07
N ILE A 133 -38.53 -4.34 1.90
CA ILE A 133 -37.69 -5.52 2.10
C ILE A 133 -38.53 -6.62 2.80
N PRO A 134 -38.61 -7.84 2.23
CA PRO A 134 -39.39 -8.91 2.82
C PRO A 134 -38.87 -9.31 4.21
N THR A 135 -39.72 -9.21 5.24
CA THR A 135 -39.40 -9.72 6.57
C THR A 135 -39.54 -11.24 6.58
N SER A 136 -38.44 -11.97 6.76
CA SER A 136 -38.51 -13.43 6.87
C SER A 136 -39.10 -13.83 8.23
N SER A 137 -40.23 -14.53 8.22
CA SER A 137 -40.88 -15.08 9.42
C SER A 137 -40.29 -16.43 9.88
N THR A 138 -39.20 -16.89 9.25
CA THR A 138 -38.56 -18.15 9.64
C THR A 138 -37.67 -17.92 10.85
N ARG A 139 -37.93 -18.67 11.94
CA ARG A 139 -37.02 -18.78 13.09
C ARG A 139 -35.65 -19.24 12.59
N LYS A 140 -34.70 -18.32 12.40
CA LYS A 140 -33.28 -18.66 12.29
C LYS A 140 -32.82 -19.13 13.67
N LEU A 141 -32.37 -20.38 13.75
CA LEU A 141 -31.87 -21.01 14.98
C LEU A 141 -30.48 -20.48 15.39
N GLU A 142 -29.79 -19.79 14.49
CA GLU A 142 -28.56 -19.06 14.80
C GLU A 142 -28.90 -17.58 15.07
N THR A 143 -28.58 -17.13 16.28
CA THR A 143 -28.54 -15.71 16.62
C THR A 143 -27.47 -15.05 15.76
N VAL A 144 -27.89 -14.32 14.73
CA VAL A 144 -26.98 -13.48 13.93
C VAL A 144 -26.39 -12.44 14.87
N GLY A 145 -25.06 -12.44 15.03
CA GLY A 145 -24.36 -11.54 15.94
C GLY A 145 -24.28 -10.10 15.44
N HIS A 146 -23.95 -9.19 16.36
CA HIS A 146 -23.56 -7.81 16.07
C HIS A 146 -22.41 -7.77 15.06
N MET A 147 -22.46 -6.85 14.09
CA MET A 147 -21.36 -6.61 13.15
C MET A 147 -20.52 -5.42 13.62
N ALA A 148 -19.37 -5.69 14.22
CA ALA A 148 -18.39 -4.66 14.54
C ALA A 148 -17.44 -4.47 13.36
N MET A 149 -17.24 -3.21 12.96
CA MET A 149 -16.22 -2.80 11.99
C MET A 149 -15.21 -1.91 12.71
N GLU A 150 -13.95 -1.98 12.30
CA GLU A 150 -12.89 -1.14 12.87
C GLU A 150 -13.13 0.33 12.52
N ALA A 151 -12.58 1.24 13.32
CA ALA A 151 -12.61 2.67 13.02
C ALA A 151 -11.84 2.99 11.71
N SER A 152 -12.09 4.17 11.15
CA SER A 152 -11.40 4.68 9.95
C SER A 152 -9.89 4.88 10.17
N SER A 153 -9.50 5.17 11.41
CA SER A 153 -8.12 5.41 11.84
C SER A 153 -7.82 4.76 13.18
N CYS A 154 -6.53 4.59 13.47
CA CYS A 154 -6.08 4.01 14.74
C CYS A 154 -5.53 5.07 15.71
N LYS A 155 -5.72 4.82 17.01
CA LYS A 155 -5.05 5.56 18.08
C LYS A 155 -3.76 4.82 18.46
N CYS A 156 -2.77 5.57 18.93
CA CYS A 156 -1.51 4.98 19.38
C CYS A 156 -1.74 4.03 20.57
N LYS A 157 -1.14 2.84 20.52
CA LYS A 157 -1.19 1.84 21.59
C LYS A 157 0.04 1.85 22.50
N SER A 158 1.04 2.67 22.18
CA SER A 158 2.24 2.89 22.99
C SER A 158 2.44 4.36 23.36
N THR A 159 3.52 4.66 24.10
CA THR A 159 3.92 6.04 24.37
C THR A 159 4.38 6.71 23.07
N PRO A 160 3.78 7.84 22.65
CA PRO A 160 4.24 8.57 21.48
C PRO A 160 5.69 9.01 21.62
N ARG A 161 6.46 8.88 20.54
CA ARG A 161 7.89 9.19 20.54
C ARG A 161 8.31 9.74 19.18
N PRO A 162 9.44 10.45 19.04
CA PRO A 162 9.83 11.00 17.75
C PRO A 162 10.03 9.92 16.68
N CYS A 163 9.67 10.25 15.44
CA CYS A 163 9.80 9.37 14.30
C CYS A 163 10.69 9.98 13.22
N VAL A 164 11.66 9.20 12.72
CA VAL A 164 12.49 9.58 11.56
C VAL A 164 12.24 8.62 10.41
N VAL A 165 11.92 9.17 9.25
CA VAL A 165 11.68 8.41 8.03
C VAL A 165 12.84 8.62 7.05
N PHE A 166 13.50 7.53 6.69
CA PHE A 166 14.57 7.47 5.72
C PHE A 166 14.06 6.95 4.39
N HIS A 167 14.23 7.77 3.34
CA HIS A 167 13.88 7.38 1.97
C HIS A 167 14.87 6.34 1.41
N GLY A 168 14.47 5.74 0.29
CA GLY A 168 15.26 4.77 -0.44
C GLY A 168 16.30 5.38 -1.37
N ILE A 169 16.41 4.81 -2.57
CA ILE A 169 17.28 5.28 -3.64
C ILE A 169 16.64 6.46 -4.38
N GLY A 170 17.42 7.50 -4.73
CA GLY A 170 16.91 8.53 -5.65
C GLY A 170 17.35 9.97 -5.42
N ILE A 171 17.99 10.31 -4.30
CA ILE A 171 18.38 11.69 -3.97
C ILE A 171 19.89 11.91 -4.10
N ARG A 172 20.29 13.00 -4.77
CA ARG A 172 21.68 13.50 -4.81
C ARG A 172 21.92 14.65 -3.85
N ASN A 173 20.98 15.59 -3.81
CA ASN A 173 21.09 16.79 -3.00
C ASN A 173 20.59 16.49 -1.58
N GLU A 174 21.52 16.15 -0.71
CA GLU A 174 21.24 15.93 0.71
C GLU A 174 21.03 17.23 1.48
N MET A 175 20.42 17.10 2.66
CA MET A 175 20.22 18.20 3.61
C MET A 175 20.81 17.78 4.97
N GLU A 176 21.44 18.75 5.64
CA GLU A 176 22.00 18.48 6.98
C GLU A 176 20.88 18.30 8.00
N GLU A 177 19.87 19.15 7.96
CA GLU A 177 18.77 19.10 8.92
C GLU A 177 17.70 18.09 8.53
N LEU A 178 17.07 17.51 9.56
CA LEU A 178 15.83 16.77 9.41
C LEU A 178 14.70 17.71 8.95
N GLN A 179 13.89 17.24 8.02
CA GLN A 179 12.81 18.04 7.43
C GLN A 179 11.47 17.74 8.10
N ASP A 180 10.61 18.73 8.24
CA ASP A 180 9.25 18.56 8.78
C ASP A 180 8.25 17.96 7.79
N THR A 181 8.60 17.97 6.49
CA THR A 181 7.74 17.48 5.41
C THR A 181 8.57 16.73 4.36
N PRO A 182 7.97 15.79 3.60
CA PRO A 182 8.70 15.02 2.58
C PRO A 182 8.88 15.79 1.27
N LYS A 183 8.55 17.09 1.19
CA LYS A 183 8.60 17.89 -0.05
C LYS A 183 9.98 17.88 -0.72
N LYS A 184 11.04 17.68 0.06
CA LYS A 184 12.44 17.60 -0.40
C LYS A 184 12.89 16.18 -0.77
N ALA A 185 12.05 15.17 -0.55
CA ALA A 185 12.32 13.78 -0.92
C ALA A 185 11.98 13.45 -2.38
N SER A 186 11.65 14.44 -3.22
CA SER A 186 11.41 14.27 -4.67
C SER A 186 10.47 13.10 -5.01
N GLY A 187 9.38 12.94 -4.25
CA GLY A 187 8.41 11.86 -4.47
C GLY A 187 8.93 10.46 -4.11
N ARG A 188 9.94 10.33 -3.25
CA ARG A 188 10.43 9.05 -2.71
C ARG A 188 9.77 8.64 -1.41
N MET A 189 8.85 9.46 -0.89
CA MET A 189 8.20 9.26 0.38
C MET A 189 6.90 10.06 0.50
N GLY A 190 5.85 9.44 1.01
CA GLY A 190 4.57 10.08 1.34
C GLY A 190 4.63 10.90 2.63
N ASN A 191 3.60 11.72 2.83
CA ASN A 191 3.46 12.55 4.03
C ASN A 191 2.67 11.79 5.11
N MET A 192 3.32 11.52 6.23
CA MET A 192 2.74 10.78 7.36
C MET A 192 2.47 11.66 8.58
N ASN A 193 2.62 12.99 8.49
CA ASN A 193 2.47 13.88 9.64
C ASN A 193 1.08 13.74 10.31
N ASP A 194 0.03 13.51 9.53
CA ASP A 194 -1.35 13.38 10.03
C ASP A 194 -1.78 11.91 10.23
N HIS A 195 -0.88 10.95 9.93
CA HIS A 195 -1.17 9.51 9.88
C HIS A 195 -0.20 8.70 10.74
N ALA A 196 0.32 9.31 11.79
CA ALA A 196 1.36 8.74 12.62
C ALA A 196 1.05 8.97 14.11
N PRO A 197 -0.04 8.39 14.65
CA PRO A 197 -0.53 8.68 15.99
C PRO A 197 0.47 8.34 17.10
N CYS A 198 1.41 7.41 16.85
CA CYS A 198 2.50 7.07 17.77
C CYS A 198 3.76 7.92 17.62
N CYS A 199 3.74 8.89 16.72
CA CYS A 199 4.82 9.82 16.52
C CYS A 199 4.50 11.13 17.23
N SER A 200 5.32 11.53 18.20
CA SER A 200 5.21 12.88 18.79
C SER A 200 5.54 13.96 17.76
N GLU A 201 6.44 13.63 16.83
CA GLU A 201 6.74 14.38 15.62
C GLU A 201 7.21 13.42 14.53
N VAL A 202 6.99 13.79 13.27
CA VAL A 202 7.50 13.05 12.10
C VAL A 202 8.54 13.91 11.39
N LYS A 203 9.74 13.37 11.26
CA LYS A 203 10.87 13.98 10.56
C LYS A 203 11.31 13.14 9.38
N TYR A 204 11.81 13.81 8.35
CA TYR A 204 12.26 13.17 7.12
C TYR A 204 13.74 13.46 6.89
N ALA A 205 14.54 12.40 6.77
CA ALA A 205 15.97 12.50 6.50
C ALA A 205 16.22 12.54 4.99
N ILE A 206 16.82 13.61 4.47
CA ILE A 206 17.14 13.76 3.05
C ILE A 206 18.64 13.54 2.84
N LEU A 207 19.03 12.31 2.53
CA LEU A 207 20.43 11.91 2.35
C LEU A 207 20.78 11.58 0.90
N ASN A 208 22.05 11.70 0.51
CA ASN A 208 22.52 11.33 -0.83
C ASN A 208 22.55 9.81 -0.94
N THR A 209 21.53 9.26 -1.58
CA THR A 209 21.34 7.83 -1.83
C THR A 209 21.44 7.50 -3.31
N MET A 210 22.02 8.40 -4.12
CA MET A 210 22.28 8.16 -5.54
C MET A 210 23.74 7.88 -5.82
N ASP A 211 24.63 8.66 -5.21
CA ASP A 211 26.06 8.62 -5.48
C ASP A 211 26.82 7.67 -4.54
N TYR A 212 26.14 7.19 -3.48
CA TYR A 212 26.70 6.27 -2.48
C TYR A 212 25.99 4.91 -2.50
N SER A 213 26.76 3.85 -2.29
CA SER A 213 26.23 2.50 -2.04
C SER A 213 25.65 2.40 -0.64
N TRP A 214 24.73 1.47 -0.40
CA TRP A 214 24.24 1.20 0.95
C TRP A 214 25.33 0.63 1.89
N THR A 215 26.42 0.11 1.32
CA THR A 215 27.61 -0.34 2.04
C THR A 215 28.59 0.80 2.37
N ASN A 216 28.31 2.05 1.98
CA ASN A 216 29.19 3.18 2.25
C ASN A 216 29.17 3.57 3.73
N ASP A 217 30.37 3.64 4.32
CA ASP A 217 30.59 3.93 5.74
C ASP A 217 30.02 5.29 6.18
N SER A 218 30.22 6.34 5.38
CA SER A 218 29.73 7.69 5.68
C SER A 218 28.21 7.79 5.58
N LEU A 219 27.61 7.12 4.60
CA LEU A 219 26.15 7.07 4.48
C LEU A 219 25.51 6.35 5.69
N GLN A 220 26.10 5.24 6.14
CA GLN A 220 25.66 4.53 7.33
C GLN A 220 25.77 5.39 8.59
N GLN A 221 26.90 6.09 8.77
CA GLN A 221 27.07 7.02 9.88
C GLN A 221 26.00 8.12 9.87
N LYS A 222 25.71 8.71 8.70
CA LYS A 222 24.66 9.72 8.57
C LYS A 222 23.29 9.20 9.00
N PHE A 223 22.93 7.95 8.67
CA PHE A 223 21.67 7.36 9.14
C PHE A 223 21.62 7.31 10.68
N CYS A 224 22.68 6.84 11.32
CA CYS A 224 22.80 6.82 12.77
C CYS A 224 22.72 8.22 13.38
N ASP A 225 23.51 9.18 12.85
CA ASP A 225 23.55 10.55 13.37
C ASP A 225 22.19 11.23 13.31
N ARG A 226 21.42 11.03 12.24
CA ARG A 226 20.07 11.59 12.10
C ARG A 226 19.08 10.99 13.09
N ALA A 227 19.18 9.69 13.37
CA ALA A 227 18.32 9.03 14.34
C ALA A 227 18.69 9.40 15.78
N LEU A 228 19.99 9.45 16.11
CA LEU A 228 20.50 9.78 17.45
C LEU A 228 20.09 11.19 17.90
N ARG A 229 20.09 12.17 16.99
CA ARG A 229 19.77 13.57 17.31
C ARG A 229 18.29 13.83 17.58
N LEU A 230 17.41 12.88 17.26
CA LEU A 230 15.97 13.13 17.28
C LEU A 230 15.35 12.95 18.68
N SER A 231 15.89 12.04 19.50
CA SER A 231 15.44 11.85 20.88
C SER A 231 16.52 12.28 21.87
N GLU A 232 16.14 13.16 22.81
CA GLU A 232 17.02 13.62 23.90
C GLU A 232 17.44 12.48 24.85
N THR A 233 16.72 11.36 24.85
CA THR A 233 17.06 10.18 25.67
C THR A 233 18.11 9.28 25.01
N SER A 234 18.43 9.50 23.74
CA SER A 234 19.48 8.74 23.04
C SER A 234 20.85 8.96 23.69
N ASP A 235 21.65 7.91 23.73
CA ASP A 235 23.02 7.96 24.24
C ASP A 235 23.96 8.24 23.07
N VAL A 236 24.34 9.51 22.90
CA VAL A 236 25.19 9.95 21.79
C VAL A 236 26.61 9.39 21.94
N ASP A 237 27.14 9.31 23.16
CA ASP A 237 28.50 8.83 23.43
C ASP A 237 28.65 7.33 23.16
N LEU A 238 27.63 6.54 23.50
CA LEU A 238 27.58 5.10 23.22
C LEU A 238 26.93 4.77 21.88
N THR A 239 26.46 5.76 21.12
CA THR A 239 25.76 5.60 19.83
C THR A 239 24.50 4.73 19.92
N ILE A 240 23.72 4.87 21.00
CA ILE A 240 22.49 4.10 21.24
C ILE A 240 21.26 4.98 21.00
N ILE A 241 20.47 4.64 19.98
CA ILE A 241 19.20 5.30 19.65
C ILE A 241 18.13 4.81 20.63
N LYS A 242 17.51 5.71 21.38
CA LYS A 242 16.42 5.39 22.33
C LYS A 242 15.15 6.19 22.01
N ASP A 243 14.01 5.68 22.45
CA ASP A 243 12.69 6.33 22.31
C ASP A 243 12.45 6.93 20.93
N THR A 244 12.80 6.21 19.86
CA THR A 244 12.69 6.70 18.48
C THR A 244 12.10 5.61 17.60
N VAL A 245 11.11 5.96 16.79
CA VAL A 245 10.67 5.08 15.70
C VAL A 245 11.48 5.42 14.46
N VAL A 246 12.33 4.49 14.04
CA VAL A 246 13.05 4.57 12.78
C VAL A 246 12.21 3.89 11.71
N VAL A 247 11.91 4.61 10.64
CA VAL A 247 11.20 4.08 9.48
C VAL A 247 12.13 4.14 8.28
N THR A 248 12.28 3.03 7.57
CA THR A 248 13.18 2.96 6.40
C THR A 248 12.46 2.39 5.19
N HIS A 249 12.62 3.03 4.04
CA HIS A 249 12.11 2.51 2.76
C HIS A 249 13.24 2.00 1.87
N SER A 250 12.99 0.89 1.17
CA SER A 250 13.82 0.40 0.07
C SER A 250 15.30 0.31 0.47
N MET A 251 16.21 0.89 -0.32
CA MET A 251 17.65 0.91 0.00
C MET A 251 17.97 1.49 1.39
N GLY A 252 17.15 2.39 1.93
CA GLY A 252 17.33 2.92 3.29
C GLY A 252 17.32 1.83 4.36
N GLY A 253 16.56 0.75 4.15
CA GLY A 253 16.57 -0.41 5.05
C GLY A 253 17.90 -1.15 5.03
N LEU A 254 18.53 -1.29 3.86
CA LEU A 254 19.88 -1.88 3.75
C LEU A 254 20.95 -1.02 4.43
N VAL A 255 20.86 0.31 4.28
CA VAL A 255 21.78 1.24 4.95
C VAL A 255 21.68 1.09 6.46
N MET A 256 20.45 1.13 7.00
CA MET A 256 20.24 0.97 8.45
C MET A 256 20.70 -0.42 8.94
N SER A 257 20.35 -1.50 8.22
CA SER A 257 20.86 -2.84 8.53
C SER A 257 22.39 -2.88 8.63
N MET A 258 23.09 -2.26 7.69
CA MET A 258 24.55 -2.29 7.67
C MET A 258 25.17 -1.38 8.72
N ALA A 259 24.54 -0.24 9.01
CA ALA A 259 24.95 0.64 10.11
C ALA A 259 24.89 -0.09 11.46
N LEU A 260 23.84 -0.87 11.70
CA LEU A 260 23.72 -1.73 12.89
C LEU A 260 24.74 -2.87 12.87
N ALA A 261 24.90 -3.55 11.73
CA ALA A 261 25.83 -4.68 11.60
C ALA A 261 27.30 -4.29 11.81
N THR A 262 27.65 -3.05 11.48
CA THR A 262 29.02 -2.51 11.63
C THR A 262 29.22 -1.74 12.94
N GLY A 263 28.19 -1.64 13.78
CA GLY A 263 28.29 -0.97 15.08
C GLY A 263 28.37 0.56 15.00
N LYS A 264 27.87 1.18 13.93
CA LYS A 264 27.76 2.64 13.81
C LYS A 264 26.78 3.23 14.80
N CYS A 265 25.74 2.45 15.10
CA CYS A 265 24.80 2.71 16.19
C CYS A 265 24.09 1.39 16.57
N SER A 266 23.28 1.45 17.63
CA SER A 266 22.39 0.38 18.04
C SER A 266 21.03 0.90 18.50
N PHE A 267 20.02 0.05 18.53
CA PHE A 267 18.73 0.37 19.11
C PHE A 267 18.70 -0.01 20.59
N GLY A 268 18.35 0.95 21.44
CA GLY A 268 18.16 0.79 22.87
C GLY A 268 16.68 0.72 23.26
N GLU A 269 16.42 0.92 24.55
CA GLU A 269 15.06 0.93 25.10
C GLU A 269 14.19 1.98 24.40
N GLY A 270 12.93 1.60 24.14
CA GLY A 270 11.95 2.48 23.49
C GLY A 270 12.20 2.74 22.01
N ALA A 271 13.28 2.24 21.41
CA ALA A 271 13.46 2.32 19.96
C ALA A 271 12.64 1.23 19.24
N SER A 272 12.19 1.53 18.03
CA SER A 272 11.53 0.57 17.15
C SER A 272 11.92 0.82 15.70
N TRP A 273 12.03 -0.24 14.92
CA TRP A 273 12.37 -0.15 13.50
C TRP A 273 11.26 -0.72 12.63
N VAL A 274 10.70 0.14 11.78
CA VAL A 274 9.68 -0.17 10.77
C VAL A 274 10.33 -0.18 9.39
N ALA A 275 10.35 -1.33 8.72
CA ALA A 275 10.98 -1.51 7.43
C ALA A 275 9.95 -1.64 6.29
N LEU A 276 10.13 -0.88 5.21
CA LEU A 276 9.21 -0.82 4.07
C LEU A 276 9.94 -1.23 2.79
N SER A 277 9.57 -2.37 2.21
CA SER A 277 10.14 -2.86 0.93
C SER A 277 11.68 -2.91 0.85
N SER A 278 12.35 -3.23 1.97
CA SER A 278 13.81 -3.25 2.04
C SER A 278 14.42 -4.42 1.25
N PRO A 279 15.21 -4.23 0.19
CA PRO A 279 15.68 -5.32 -0.67
C PRO A 279 16.84 -6.10 -0.04
N MET A 280 16.57 -6.93 0.97
CA MET A 280 17.59 -7.69 1.72
C MET A 280 18.32 -8.76 0.89
N MET A 281 17.91 -9.00 -0.36
CA MET A 281 18.65 -9.78 -1.37
C MET A 281 18.93 -8.99 -2.65
N GLY A 282 18.81 -7.66 -2.65
CA GLY A 282 18.89 -6.85 -3.86
C GLY A 282 17.62 -6.90 -4.71
N SER A 283 17.71 -6.45 -5.95
CA SER A 283 16.60 -6.27 -6.87
C SER A 283 17.00 -6.67 -8.28
N MET A 284 16.23 -7.57 -8.90
CA MET A 284 16.45 -7.97 -10.30
C MET A 284 16.32 -6.80 -11.28
N ALA A 285 15.66 -5.70 -10.88
CA ALA A 285 15.62 -4.50 -11.69
C ALA A 285 17.00 -3.85 -11.87
N SER A 286 17.91 -4.03 -10.89
CA SER A 286 19.29 -3.57 -11.00
C SER A 286 20.08 -4.43 -11.99
N ASP A 287 19.97 -5.75 -11.91
CA ASP A 287 20.59 -6.66 -12.88
C ASP A 287 20.08 -6.41 -14.31
N TYR A 288 18.76 -6.25 -14.48
CA TYR A 288 18.14 -5.95 -15.77
C TYR A 288 18.63 -4.62 -16.35
N PHE A 289 18.71 -3.57 -15.53
CA PHE A 289 19.25 -2.28 -15.98
C PHE A 289 20.75 -2.37 -16.31
N GLN A 290 21.50 -3.28 -15.67
CA GLN A 290 22.92 -3.48 -15.93
C GLN A 290 23.15 -4.27 -17.24
N ASP A 291 22.29 -5.25 -17.53
CA ASP A 291 22.26 -5.92 -18.83
C ASP A 291 22.02 -4.87 -19.95
N PHE A 292 21.10 -3.91 -19.74
CA PHE A 292 20.88 -2.81 -20.68
C PHE A 292 22.12 -1.94 -20.87
N CYS A 293 22.76 -1.51 -19.76
CA CYS A 293 23.96 -0.69 -19.84
C CYS A 293 25.18 -1.41 -20.44
N ASN A 294 25.16 -2.74 -20.53
CA ASN A 294 26.20 -3.55 -21.15
C ASN A 294 25.83 -3.96 -22.59
N ASP A 295 24.78 -3.38 -23.17
CA ASP A 295 24.24 -3.71 -24.50
C ASP A 295 23.81 -5.18 -24.66
N GLU A 296 23.53 -5.89 -23.55
CA GLU A 296 23.08 -7.29 -23.55
C GLU A 296 21.58 -7.42 -23.83
N ILE A 297 20.83 -6.34 -23.60
CA ILE A 297 19.45 -6.18 -24.04
C ILE A 297 19.32 -4.88 -24.84
N SER A 298 18.80 -4.99 -26.06
CA SER A 298 18.65 -3.84 -26.98
C SER A 298 17.29 -3.16 -26.89
N ALA A 299 16.28 -3.86 -26.37
CA ALA A 299 14.92 -3.35 -26.20
C ALA A 299 14.65 -3.12 -24.71
N PHE A 300 14.94 -1.91 -24.23
CA PHE A 300 14.53 -1.43 -22.93
C PHE A 300 13.35 -0.46 -23.11
N ALA A 301 12.29 -0.64 -22.34
CA ALA A 301 11.11 0.21 -22.48
C ALA A 301 11.49 1.67 -22.16
N THR A 302 11.21 2.61 -23.07
CA THR A 302 11.59 4.02 -22.93
C THR A 302 11.09 4.63 -21.63
N ASP A 303 9.86 4.30 -21.21
CA ASP A 303 9.27 4.76 -19.95
C ASP A 303 10.09 4.34 -18.72
N LEU A 304 10.79 3.22 -18.81
CA LEU A 304 11.68 2.75 -17.75
C LEU A 304 13.01 3.53 -17.72
N LEU A 305 13.46 4.14 -18.83
CA LEU A 305 14.67 4.97 -18.83
C LEU A 305 14.47 6.23 -17.99
N GLU A 306 13.26 6.80 -18.00
CA GLU A 306 12.93 7.92 -17.12
C GLU A 306 13.00 7.53 -15.64
N PHE A 307 12.67 6.27 -15.33
CA PHE A 307 12.66 5.74 -13.97
C PHE A 307 14.04 5.26 -13.47
N PHE A 308 14.74 4.46 -14.28
CA PHE A 308 16.06 3.89 -13.96
C PHE A 308 17.21 4.81 -14.35
N GLY A 309 16.97 5.85 -15.14
CA GLY A 309 17.98 6.84 -15.53
C GLY A 309 18.87 6.36 -16.69
N GLN A 310 20.09 6.89 -16.72
CA GLN A 310 21.03 6.71 -17.83
C GLN A 310 22.23 5.85 -17.43
N CYS A 311 22.92 5.31 -18.43
CA CYS A 311 24.20 4.63 -18.28
C CYS A 311 25.37 5.64 -18.29
N PRO A 312 26.48 5.37 -17.56
CA PRO A 312 26.70 4.21 -16.69
C PRO A 312 25.81 4.27 -15.44
N MET A 313 25.40 3.10 -14.96
CA MET A 313 24.49 2.97 -13.84
C MET A 313 25.04 3.69 -12.59
N PRO A 314 24.22 4.44 -11.82
CA PRO A 314 24.67 5.07 -10.57
C PRO A 314 25.11 4.04 -9.51
N VAL A 315 26.05 4.43 -8.65
CA VAL A 315 26.66 3.57 -7.61
C VAL A 315 25.61 2.93 -6.70
N SER A 316 24.60 3.70 -6.31
CA SER A 316 23.47 3.21 -5.51
C SER A 316 22.76 2.03 -6.16
N ARG A 317 22.43 2.10 -7.46
CA ARG A 317 21.77 1.02 -8.20
C ARG A 317 22.71 -0.17 -8.41
N GLN A 318 23.99 0.08 -8.69
CA GLN A 318 25.01 -0.98 -8.76
C GLN A 318 25.12 -1.74 -7.42
N SER A 319 24.90 -1.08 -6.30
CA SER A 319 24.93 -1.75 -4.99
C SER A 319 23.70 -2.61 -4.71
N LEU A 320 22.68 -2.61 -5.57
CA LEU A 320 21.44 -3.38 -5.40
C LEU A 320 21.38 -4.65 -6.26
N MET A 321 22.49 -5.05 -6.89
CA MET A 321 22.56 -6.30 -7.65
C MET A 321 22.11 -7.49 -6.82
N TYR A 322 21.30 -8.34 -7.43
CA TYR A 322 20.59 -9.39 -6.73
C TYR A 322 21.56 -10.46 -6.20
N TYR A 323 21.31 -10.90 -4.98
CA TYR A 323 22.17 -11.80 -4.23
C TYR A 323 22.45 -13.08 -5.03
N LYS A 324 23.75 -13.37 -5.23
CA LYS A 324 24.31 -14.48 -6.02
C LYS A 324 24.01 -14.45 -7.52
N GLU A 325 23.50 -13.35 -8.05
CA GLU A 325 23.36 -13.17 -9.50
C GLU A 325 24.64 -12.64 -10.14
N LYS A 326 24.60 -12.55 -11.47
CA LYS A 326 25.73 -12.27 -12.36
C LYS A 326 26.56 -11.05 -11.95
N TYR A 327 25.90 -9.98 -11.51
CA TYR A 327 26.56 -8.71 -11.21
C TYR A 327 26.85 -8.50 -9.71
N ALA A 328 26.41 -9.42 -8.84
CA ALA A 328 26.67 -9.31 -7.41
C ALA A 328 28.06 -9.84 -7.04
N SER A 329 28.93 -8.93 -6.58
CA SER A 329 30.28 -9.30 -6.14
C SER A 329 30.27 -10.18 -4.88
N LYS A 330 31.40 -10.83 -4.57
CA LYS A 330 31.53 -11.63 -3.34
C LYS A 330 31.37 -10.76 -2.10
N GLU A 331 31.89 -9.54 -2.14
CA GLU A 331 31.83 -8.55 -1.08
C GLU A 331 30.38 -8.08 -0.86
N LEU A 332 29.65 -7.80 -1.94
CA LEU A 332 28.24 -7.43 -1.86
C LEU A 332 27.39 -8.57 -1.28
N ASN A 333 27.64 -9.81 -1.72
CA ASN A 333 26.97 -10.99 -1.18
C ASN A 333 27.29 -11.21 0.32
N ALA A 334 28.51 -10.91 0.76
CA ALA A 334 28.88 -10.96 2.17
C ALA A 334 28.16 -9.85 2.97
N ALA A 335 28.10 -8.63 2.44
CA ALA A 335 27.39 -7.52 3.05
C ALA A 335 25.90 -7.85 3.23
N TYR A 336 25.25 -8.47 2.24
CA TYR A 336 23.85 -8.88 2.37
C TYR A 336 23.63 -9.82 3.56
N LYS A 337 24.54 -10.77 3.81
CA LYS A 337 24.41 -11.68 4.96
C LYS A 337 24.48 -10.93 6.29
N LEU A 338 25.41 -9.98 6.42
CA LEU A 338 25.54 -9.14 7.61
C LEU A 338 24.28 -8.29 7.81
N ALA A 339 23.82 -7.64 6.74
CA ALA A 339 22.60 -6.84 6.76
C ALA A 339 21.36 -7.68 7.15
N GLN A 340 21.22 -8.89 6.62
CA GLN A 340 20.12 -9.81 6.95
C GLN A 340 20.15 -10.24 8.42
N GLU A 341 21.34 -10.43 9.01
CA GLU A 341 21.48 -10.78 10.42
C GLU A 341 21.06 -9.63 11.33
N ALA A 342 21.51 -8.41 11.03
CA ALA A 342 21.08 -7.20 11.75
C ALA A 342 19.57 -6.96 11.57
N TYR A 343 19.05 -7.11 10.35
CA TYR A 343 17.63 -7.00 10.04
C TYR A 343 16.79 -7.97 10.88
N ARG A 344 17.18 -9.25 10.92
CA ARG A 344 16.52 -10.29 11.72
C ARG A 344 16.44 -9.95 13.21
N GLY A 345 17.50 -9.38 13.77
CA GLY A 345 17.61 -9.11 15.20
C GLY A 345 16.93 -7.83 15.67
N ASN A 346 16.68 -6.87 14.77
CA ASN A 346 16.34 -5.50 15.16
C ASN A 346 15.02 -4.99 14.59
N VAL A 347 14.52 -5.55 13.49
CA VAL A 347 13.25 -5.09 12.89
C VAL A 347 12.10 -5.39 13.83
N SER A 348 11.35 -4.33 14.15
CA SER A 348 10.13 -4.44 14.91
C SER A 348 8.97 -4.84 13.99
N ALA A 349 8.82 -4.17 12.84
CA ALA A 349 7.73 -4.40 11.90
C ALA A 349 8.22 -4.29 10.46
N ALA A 350 7.59 -5.01 9.54
CA ALA A 350 7.97 -4.94 8.14
C ALA A 350 6.77 -5.01 7.19
N MET A 351 6.80 -4.18 6.15
CA MET A 351 5.91 -4.25 5.00
C MET A 351 6.69 -4.79 3.80
N CYS A 352 6.29 -5.97 3.32
CA CYS A 352 6.89 -6.62 2.15
C CYS A 352 5.78 -7.07 1.21
N SER A 353 5.55 -6.36 0.10
CA SER A 353 4.48 -6.71 -0.82
C SER A 353 4.81 -7.90 -1.72
N ASP A 354 3.78 -8.61 -2.16
CA ASP A 354 3.83 -9.72 -3.11
C ASP A 354 3.01 -9.47 -4.39
N ASN A 355 2.52 -8.25 -4.65
CA ASN A 355 1.70 -8.00 -5.84
C ASN A 355 1.88 -6.58 -6.42
N PRO A 356 2.27 -6.46 -7.71
CA PRO A 356 2.52 -5.20 -8.39
C PRO A 356 1.28 -4.54 -9.02
N LYS A 357 0.06 -5.09 -8.85
CA LYS A 357 -1.22 -4.51 -9.36
C LYS A 357 -1.80 -3.37 -8.53
N CYS A 358 -1.67 -3.45 -7.20
CA CYS A 358 -1.67 -2.30 -6.28
C CYS A 358 -2.88 -1.35 -6.30
N ILE A 359 -2.69 -0.13 -5.79
CA ILE A 359 -3.72 0.90 -5.72
C ILE A 359 -3.71 1.68 -7.03
N PHE A 360 -4.91 1.93 -7.58
CA PHE A 360 -5.07 2.73 -8.79
C PHE A 360 -4.50 4.14 -8.60
N SER A 361 -3.38 4.42 -9.28
CA SER A 361 -2.60 5.63 -9.08
C SER A 361 -1.74 5.97 -10.29
N ARG A 362 -1.11 7.16 -10.27
CA ARG A 362 -0.16 7.57 -11.30
C ARG A 362 1.09 6.68 -11.38
N TYR A 363 1.37 5.88 -10.34
CA TYR A 363 2.54 5.00 -10.31
C TYR A 363 2.24 3.59 -10.85
N GLU A 364 0.97 3.20 -10.92
CA GLU A 364 0.55 1.85 -11.27
C GLU A 364 1.09 1.42 -12.64
N ALA A 365 0.94 2.26 -13.67
CA ALA A 365 1.32 1.91 -15.04
C ALA A 365 2.82 1.57 -15.18
N VAL A 366 3.70 2.40 -14.62
CA VAL A 366 5.15 2.16 -14.69
C VAL A 366 5.58 0.97 -13.83
N MET A 367 4.92 0.74 -12.68
CA MET A 367 5.20 -0.40 -11.82
C MET A 367 4.75 -1.72 -12.48
N LEU A 368 3.57 -1.75 -13.07
CA LEU A 368 3.09 -2.91 -13.85
C LEU A 368 3.99 -3.22 -15.05
N LEU A 369 4.43 -2.19 -15.77
CA LEU A 369 5.38 -2.36 -16.86
C LEU A 369 6.69 -2.96 -16.34
N THR A 370 7.24 -2.41 -15.26
CA THR A 370 8.48 -2.91 -14.64
C THR A 370 8.34 -4.36 -14.22
N ALA A 371 7.29 -4.71 -13.49
CA ALA A 371 7.01 -6.07 -13.03
C ALA A 371 6.86 -7.08 -14.19
N LYS A 372 6.43 -6.61 -15.36
CA LYS A 372 6.26 -7.43 -16.56
C LYS A 372 7.57 -7.67 -17.31
N VAL A 373 8.45 -6.68 -17.40
CA VAL A 373 9.66 -6.76 -18.25
C VAL A 373 10.92 -7.17 -17.48
N VAL A 374 10.99 -6.86 -16.18
CA VAL A 374 12.11 -7.27 -15.35
C VAL A 374 12.02 -8.78 -15.13
N PRO A 375 13.11 -9.54 -15.33
CA PRO A 375 13.15 -10.98 -15.12
C PRO A 375 13.19 -11.32 -13.62
N HIS A 376 12.12 -11.00 -12.91
CA HIS A 376 11.97 -11.28 -11.49
C HIS A 376 12.12 -12.77 -11.18
N LYS A 377 12.70 -13.08 -10.02
CA LYS A 377 12.84 -14.47 -9.55
C LYS A 377 11.51 -15.06 -9.03
N SER A 378 10.49 -14.23 -8.86
CA SER A 378 9.16 -14.60 -8.40
C SER A 378 8.10 -13.63 -8.95
N PRO A 379 6.89 -14.09 -9.28
CA PRO A 379 5.76 -13.19 -9.54
C PRO A 379 5.33 -12.40 -8.29
N GLU A 380 5.75 -12.83 -7.09
CA GLU A 380 5.52 -12.12 -5.84
C GLU A 380 6.51 -10.97 -5.66
N ASN A 381 6.14 -9.77 -6.10
CA ASN A 381 6.99 -8.58 -6.02
C ASN A 381 6.16 -7.29 -5.96
N ASP A 382 6.81 -6.20 -5.54
CA ASP A 382 6.25 -4.85 -5.51
C ASP A 382 6.61 -4.03 -6.78
N ALA A 383 6.89 -4.72 -7.89
CA ALA A 383 7.50 -4.26 -9.14
C ALA A 383 9.02 -4.02 -9.13
N LEU A 384 9.65 -3.80 -7.97
CA LEU A 384 11.11 -3.61 -7.91
C LEU A 384 11.79 -4.63 -7.00
N VAL A 385 11.14 -5.03 -5.94
CA VAL A 385 11.67 -5.92 -4.91
C VAL A 385 10.73 -7.10 -4.77
N GLU A 386 11.26 -8.30 -4.94
CA GLU A 386 10.53 -9.52 -4.68
C GLU A 386 10.24 -9.67 -3.19
N PHE A 387 9.06 -10.21 -2.85
CA PHE A 387 8.67 -10.51 -1.47
C PHE A 387 9.77 -11.30 -0.74
N GLN A 388 10.38 -12.28 -1.41
CA GLN A 388 11.46 -13.08 -0.85
C GLN A 388 12.75 -12.30 -0.58
N SER A 389 13.03 -11.24 -1.36
CA SER A 389 14.15 -10.34 -1.11
C SER A 389 13.84 -9.48 0.11
N CYS A 390 12.62 -8.93 0.21
CA CYS A 390 12.21 -8.10 1.34
C CYS A 390 12.14 -8.85 2.67
N ALA A 391 11.52 -10.03 2.68
CA ALA A 391 11.36 -10.84 3.88
C ALA A 391 12.63 -11.62 4.26
N LYS A 392 13.76 -11.43 3.57
CA LYS A 392 14.97 -12.20 3.85
C LYS A 392 15.54 -11.83 5.22
N GLY A 393 15.73 -12.86 6.05
CA GLY A 393 16.14 -12.70 7.46
C GLY A 393 14.96 -12.70 8.43
N LEU A 394 13.73 -12.52 7.94
CA LEU A 394 12.51 -12.58 8.73
C LEU A 394 11.79 -13.91 8.56
N ASP A 395 10.92 -14.23 9.52
CA ASP A 395 10.06 -15.39 9.45
C ASP A 395 8.85 -15.11 8.56
N LYS A 396 8.84 -15.70 7.35
CA LYS A 396 7.76 -15.55 6.37
C LYS A 396 6.40 -16.02 6.91
N ALA A 397 6.36 -16.92 7.89
CA ALA A 397 5.11 -17.40 8.46
C ALA A 397 4.39 -16.34 9.30
N LYS A 398 5.10 -15.29 9.74
CA LYS A 398 4.51 -14.16 10.48
C LYS A 398 3.81 -13.15 9.57
N PHE A 399 4.03 -13.25 8.26
CA PHE A 399 3.51 -12.28 7.31
C PHE A 399 2.04 -12.56 6.98
N GLY A 400 1.17 -11.60 7.27
CA GLY A 400 -0.26 -11.67 6.97
C GLY A 400 -0.73 -10.59 6.00
N LYS A 401 -2.00 -10.67 5.60
CA LYS A 401 -2.62 -9.81 4.56
C LYS A 401 -3.45 -8.67 5.16
N SER A 402 -3.59 -8.61 6.48
CA SER A 402 -4.32 -7.56 7.16
C SER A 402 -3.38 -6.40 7.50
N TYR A 403 -3.89 -5.17 7.45
CA TYR A 403 -3.17 -4.00 7.96
C TYR A 403 -2.97 -4.03 9.49
N MET A 404 -3.58 -4.99 10.20
CA MET A 404 -3.29 -5.26 11.61
C MET A 404 -2.06 -6.17 11.81
N ASP A 405 -1.55 -6.79 10.73
CA ASP A 405 -0.39 -7.68 10.82
C ASP A 405 0.91 -6.85 10.91
N LYS A 406 1.62 -6.98 12.03
CA LYS A 406 2.91 -6.30 12.25
C LYS A 406 3.97 -6.63 11.17
N PHE A 407 3.89 -7.85 10.63
CA PHE A 407 4.59 -8.23 9.40
C PHE A 407 3.55 -8.31 8.30
N TYR A 408 3.46 -7.25 7.50
CA TYR A 408 2.40 -7.06 6.53
C TYR A 408 2.90 -7.47 5.14
N LYS A 409 2.11 -8.32 4.48
CA LYS A 409 2.31 -8.77 3.11
C LYS A 409 1.23 -8.18 2.19
N PRO A 410 1.28 -6.87 1.94
CA PRO A 410 0.26 -6.20 1.14
C PRO A 410 0.26 -6.60 -0.33
N GLU A 411 -0.75 -6.13 -1.05
CA GLU A 411 -0.80 -6.02 -2.51
C GLU A 411 -0.57 -4.55 -2.93
N LEU A 412 0.69 -4.10 -2.91
CA LEU A 412 1.11 -2.71 -3.07
C LEU A 412 2.42 -2.63 -3.87
N ASN A 413 2.60 -1.58 -4.68
CA ASN A 413 3.81 -1.44 -5.47
C ASN A 413 4.83 -0.71 -4.61
N HIS A 414 6.05 -0.64 -5.10
CA HIS A 414 7.16 -0.05 -4.37
C HIS A 414 6.95 1.43 -4.00
N ALA A 415 6.09 2.17 -4.73
CA ALA A 415 5.73 3.54 -4.40
C ALA A 415 4.61 3.61 -3.36
N ASP A 416 3.63 2.71 -3.43
CA ASP A 416 2.54 2.64 -2.47
C ASP A 416 3.02 2.16 -1.10
N THR A 417 4.06 1.32 -1.03
CA THR A 417 4.66 0.87 0.25
C THR A 417 5.33 1.99 1.04
N VAL A 418 5.55 3.15 0.42
CA VAL A 418 6.05 4.37 1.07
C VAL A 418 5.03 5.50 1.02
N PHE A 419 3.74 5.14 1.04
CA PHE A 419 2.61 6.04 1.29
C PHE A 419 2.40 7.13 0.22
N LEU A 420 2.94 6.97 -0.99
CA LEU A 420 2.82 7.98 -2.04
C LEU A 420 1.41 8.12 -2.63
N THR A 421 0.59 7.10 -2.45
CA THR A 421 -0.79 7.04 -2.96
C THR A 421 -1.83 7.13 -1.85
N GLY A 422 -1.49 6.71 -0.62
CA GLY A 422 -2.44 6.55 0.48
C GLY A 422 -3.01 5.14 0.54
N ASP A 423 -4.19 5.00 1.15
CA ASP A 423 -4.92 3.74 1.24
C ASP A 423 -5.81 3.49 0.02
N GLY A 424 -5.88 2.24 -0.43
CA GLY A 424 -6.91 1.79 -1.36
C GLY A 424 -8.28 1.75 -0.67
N TYR A 425 -9.37 1.71 -1.43
CA TYR A 425 -10.71 1.78 -0.83
C TYR A 425 -11.16 0.48 -0.18
N PHE A 426 -10.85 -0.68 -0.79
CA PHE A 426 -11.56 -1.91 -0.44
C PHE A 426 -10.75 -2.91 0.40
N LYS A 427 -9.62 -3.40 -0.13
CA LYS A 427 -8.91 -4.53 0.47
C LYS A 427 -8.04 -4.10 1.64
N ASP A 428 -8.07 -4.88 2.71
CA ASP A 428 -7.11 -4.79 3.81
C ASP A 428 -5.66 -4.90 3.37
N SER A 429 -5.39 -5.64 2.29
CA SER A 429 -4.05 -5.79 1.69
C SER A 429 -3.58 -4.54 0.94
N GLN A 430 -4.38 -3.47 0.89
CA GLN A 430 -4.08 -2.21 0.20
C GLN A 430 -4.17 -1.00 1.13
N LYS A 431 -3.87 -1.16 2.43
CA LYS A 431 -4.00 -0.10 3.43
C LYS A 431 -2.66 0.24 4.11
N PRO A 432 -1.65 0.76 3.37
CA PRO A 432 -0.35 1.06 3.96
C PRO A 432 -0.39 2.14 5.05
N VAL A 433 -1.24 3.16 4.89
CA VAL A 433 -1.36 4.27 5.85
C VAL A 433 -2.03 3.78 7.13
N LYS A 434 -3.20 3.13 7.02
CA LYS A 434 -3.87 2.51 8.18
C LYS A 434 -2.98 1.48 8.88
N TRP A 435 -2.20 0.68 8.12
CA TRP A 435 -1.22 -0.24 8.70
C TRP A 435 -0.24 0.50 9.63
N PHE A 436 0.31 1.63 9.17
CA PHE A 436 1.25 2.41 9.97
C PHE A 436 0.57 3.05 11.19
N GLU A 437 -0.64 3.58 11.03
CA GLU A 437 -1.43 4.14 12.14
C GLU A 437 -1.72 3.12 13.25
N CYS A 438 -2.01 1.88 12.86
CA CYS A 438 -2.43 0.81 13.77
C CYS A 438 -1.27 0.00 14.36
N LEU A 439 -0.03 0.28 13.94
CA LEU A 439 1.13 -0.59 14.15
C LEU A 439 1.66 -0.61 15.59
N LEU A 440 1.68 0.55 16.25
CA LEU A 440 2.47 0.82 17.46
C LEU A 440 1.64 1.20 18.68
#